data_AF-A0A5N7Z8M2-F1
#
_entry.id   AF-A0A5N7Z8M2-F1
#
_cell.length_a   1.000
_cell.length_b   1.000
_cell.length_c   1.000
_cell.angle_alpha   90.00
_cell.angle_beta   90.00
_cell.angle_gamma   90.00
#
_symmetry.space_group_name_H-M   'P 1'
#
loop_
_entity.id
_entity.type
_entity.pdbx_description
1 polymer ?
#
loop_
_entity_poly.entity_id
_entity_poly.type
_entity_poly.pdbx_seq_one_letter_code
_entity_poly.pdbx_strand_id
1 'polypeptide(L)'
;MMTLSVEVDDYELFFEDIIQESGNSTIQIVFFENEFEKKVLNDILELDCSWESSDNPRCFSINVPKDVDYVPVKEMLELWLEKNVLDYKESCLAHEN
;
A
#
# COMPACT_ATOMS: atom_id res chain seq x y z
N MET A 1 -2.46 16.79 -2.59
CA MET A 1 -3.22 17.31 -1.42
C MET A 1 -4.55 16.56 -1.41
N MET A 2 -4.81 15.75 -0.39
CA MET A 2 -6.06 15.00 -0.22
C MET A 2 -7.08 15.90 0.48
N THR A 3 -8.35 15.87 0.08
CA THR A 3 -9.40 16.70 0.66
C THR A 3 -10.56 15.82 1.09
N LEU A 4 -10.86 15.81 2.39
CA LEU A 4 -11.94 15.06 3.01
C LEU A 4 -13.04 16.05 3.42
N SER A 5 -14.32 15.68 3.25
CA SER A 5 -15.42 16.33 3.97
C SER A 5 -15.55 15.69 5.35
N VAL A 6 -15.73 16.53 6.36
CA VAL A 6 -15.94 16.13 7.75
C VAL A 6 -17.19 16.85 8.24
N GLU A 7 -18.18 16.10 8.73
CA GLU A 7 -19.19 16.65 9.62
C GLU A 7 -18.65 16.62 11.06
N VAL A 8 -18.88 17.73 11.78
CA VAL A 8 -18.48 17.91 13.17
C VAL A 8 -19.72 17.75 14.03
N ASP A 9 -19.79 16.68 14.82
CA ASP A 9 -20.76 16.53 15.89
C ASP A 9 -20.03 16.13 17.18
N ASP A 10 -20.34 16.80 18.30
CA ASP A 10 -19.77 16.57 19.63
C ASP A 10 -18.22 16.44 19.75
N TYR A 11 -17.47 17.27 19.00
CA TYR A 11 -15.99 17.32 19.00
C TYR A 11 -15.27 16.08 18.46
N GLU A 12 -15.99 15.16 17.81
CA GLU A 12 -15.43 14.01 17.11
C GLU A 12 -15.65 14.15 15.60
N LEU A 13 -14.64 13.81 14.79
CA LEU A 13 -14.70 13.88 13.33
C LEU A 13 -15.11 12.51 12.79
N PHE A 14 -16.30 12.44 12.19
CA PHE A 14 -16.82 11.23 11.56
C PHE A 14 -16.52 11.23 10.07
N PHE A 15 -15.92 10.14 9.58
CA PHE A 15 -15.68 9.91 8.15
C PHE A 15 -17.01 9.66 7.45
N GLU A 16 -17.37 10.49 6.47
CA GLU A 16 -18.67 10.40 5.81
C GLU A 16 -18.57 9.93 4.36
N ASP A 17 -17.69 10.51 3.53
CA ASP A 17 -17.50 10.08 2.14
C ASP A 17 -16.20 10.61 1.51
N ILE A 18 -15.69 9.90 0.49
CA ILE A 18 -14.48 10.29 -0.26
C ILE A 18 -14.87 11.23 -1.41
N ILE A 19 -14.47 12.51 -1.34
CA ILE A 19 -14.79 13.52 -2.37
C ILE A 19 -13.81 13.48 -3.57
N GLN A 20 -12.58 13.01 -3.38
CA GLN A 20 -11.59 12.87 -4.46
C GLN A 20 -10.56 11.79 -4.11
N GLU A 21 -10.55 10.69 -4.85
CA GLU A 21 -9.48 9.69 -4.75
C GLU A 21 -8.15 10.33 -5.18
N SER A 22 -7.06 10.10 -4.44
CA SER A 22 -5.74 10.58 -4.86
C SER A 22 -5.23 9.89 -6.13
N GLY A 23 -5.88 8.78 -6.51
CA GLY A 23 -5.45 7.85 -7.55
C GLY A 23 -4.34 6.90 -7.09
N ASN A 24 -3.83 7.05 -5.85
CA ASN A 24 -2.81 6.15 -5.33
C ASN A 24 -3.44 4.84 -4.88
N SER A 25 -2.74 3.74 -5.12
CA SER A 25 -3.13 2.43 -4.58
C SER A 25 -2.33 2.15 -3.31
N THR A 26 -2.99 1.58 -2.31
CA THR A 26 -2.34 1.19 -1.04
C THR A 26 -2.38 -0.32 -0.91
N ILE A 27 -1.19 -0.91 -0.79
CA ILE A 27 -1.00 -2.36 -0.60
C ILE A 27 -0.44 -2.58 0.78
N GLN A 28 -0.96 -3.55 1.51
CA GLN A 28 -0.36 -3.99 2.76
C GLN A 28 0.41 -5.28 2.50
N ILE A 29 1.67 -5.35 2.92
CA ILE A 29 2.48 -6.57 2.84
C ILE A 29 2.83 -7.06 4.25
N VAL A 30 2.88 -8.39 4.41
CA VAL A 30 3.35 -9.04 5.63
C VAL A 30 4.44 -10.04 5.29
N PHE A 31 5.61 -9.91 5.92
CA PHE A 31 6.71 -10.86 5.76
C PHE A 31 6.56 -12.03 6.74
N PHE A 32 6.70 -13.25 6.23
CA PHE A 32 6.80 -14.45 7.06
C PHE A 32 8.21 -14.60 7.64
N GLU A 33 9.22 -14.26 6.83
CA GLU A 33 10.64 -14.31 7.16
C GLU A 33 11.37 -13.02 6.76
N ASN A 34 12.33 -12.59 7.60
CA ASN A 34 13.00 -11.30 7.43
C ASN A 34 14.20 -11.35 6.47
N GLU A 35 14.56 -12.53 5.95
CA GLU A 35 15.76 -12.71 5.10
C GLU A 35 15.70 -11.84 3.83
N PHE A 36 14.52 -11.71 3.24
CA PHE A 36 14.30 -10.99 1.99
C PHE A 36 13.65 -9.62 2.16
N GLU A 37 13.29 -9.23 3.39
CA GLU A 37 12.58 -7.98 3.71
C GLU A 37 13.27 -6.77 3.06
N LYS A 38 14.56 -6.56 3.33
CA LYS A 38 15.32 -5.45 2.76
C LYS A 38 15.39 -5.47 1.24
N LYS A 39 15.42 -6.65 0.63
CA LYS A 39 15.48 -6.77 -0.82
C LYS A 39 14.14 -6.33 -1.42
N VAL A 40 13.02 -6.85 -0.91
CA VAL A 40 11.68 -6.48 -1.37
C VAL A 40 11.42 -4.99 -1.16
N LEU A 41 11.79 -4.44 -0.01
CA LEU A 41 11.63 -3.00 0.26
C LEU A 41 12.48 -2.11 -0.67
N ASN A 42 13.67 -2.57 -1.09
CA ASN A 42 14.46 -1.86 -2.09
C ASN A 42 13.84 -1.97 -3.49
N ASP A 43 13.37 -3.17 -3.88
CA ASP A 43 12.69 -3.36 -5.17
C ASP A 43 11.46 -2.42 -5.27
N ILE A 44 10.71 -2.23 -4.18
CA ILE A 44 9.59 -1.28 -4.10
C ILE A 44 10.05 0.17 -4.34
N LEU A 45 11.18 0.59 -3.76
CA LEU A 45 11.73 1.94 -3.99
C LEU A 45 12.23 2.13 -5.43
N GLU A 46 12.74 1.07 -6.07
CA GLU A 46 13.16 1.09 -7.48
C GLU A 46 11.98 1.19 -8.46
N LEU A 47 10.77 0.81 -8.02
CA LEU A 47 9.52 0.95 -8.77
C LEU A 47 8.83 2.31 -8.53
N ASP A 48 9.56 3.32 -8.08
CA ASP A 48 9.05 4.66 -7.74
C ASP A 48 7.90 4.64 -6.71
N CYS A 49 7.81 3.58 -5.91
CA CYS A 49 6.84 3.46 -4.81
C CYS A 49 7.48 3.84 -3.48
N SER A 50 6.63 4.12 -2.48
CA SER A 50 7.08 4.38 -1.10
C SER A 50 6.46 3.37 -0.14
N TRP A 51 7.11 3.14 1.00
CA TRP A 51 6.59 2.25 2.03
C TRP A 51 6.70 2.87 3.42
N GLU A 52 5.80 2.44 4.31
CA GLU A 52 5.78 2.79 5.73
C GLU A 52 5.69 1.52 6.57
N SER A 53 6.49 1.43 7.63
CA SER A 53 6.38 0.33 8.60
C SER A 53 5.20 0.58 9.54
N SER A 54 4.40 -0.45 9.80
CA SER A 54 3.37 -0.41 10.84
C SER A 54 3.96 -0.70 12.23
N ASP A 55 3.15 -0.57 13.29
CA ASP A 55 3.53 -0.97 14.66
C ASP A 55 3.89 -2.46 14.77
N ASN A 56 3.40 -3.27 13.83
CA ASN A 56 3.83 -4.65 13.66
C ASN A 56 5.10 -4.69 12.79
N PRO A 57 6.26 -5.14 13.32
CA PRO A 57 7.55 -5.06 12.63
C PRO A 57 7.65 -5.89 11.35
N ARG A 58 6.65 -6.75 11.06
CA ARG A 58 6.61 -7.54 9.83
C ARG A 58 5.62 -7.00 8.79
N CYS A 59 4.89 -5.94 9.12
CA CYS A 59 3.82 -5.40 8.30
C CYS A 59 4.22 -4.02 7.76
N PHE A 60 4.07 -3.85 6.45
CA PHE A 60 4.42 -2.62 5.75
C PHE A 60 3.29 -2.21 4.83
N SER A 61 3.07 -0.90 4.73
CA SER A 61 2.11 -0.29 3.83
C SER A 61 2.87 0.31 2.66
N ILE A 62 2.59 -0.16 1.44
CA ILE A 62 3.13 0.35 0.19
C ILE A 62 2.13 1.34 -0.38
N ASN A 63 2.61 2.55 -0.71
CA ASN A 63 1.88 3.52 -1.49
C ASN A 63 2.42 3.49 -2.93
N VAL A 64 1.56 3.09 -3.86
CA VAL A 64 1.81 3.13 -5.31
C VAL A 64 1.19 4.41 -5.85
N PRO A 65 2.00 5.38 -6.30
CA PRO A 65 1.47 6.60 -6.90
C PRO A 65 0.63 6.30 -8.14
N LYS A 66 -0.40 7.11 -8.41
CA LYS A 66 -1.27 6.98 -9.59
C LYS A 66 -0.56 6.96 -10.94
N ASP A 67 0.63 7.55 -10.99
CA ASP A 67 1.44 7.71 -12.22
C ASP A 67 2.41 6.53 -12.41
N VAL A 68 2.42 5.56 -11.47
CA VAL A 68 3.22 4.33 -11.52
C VAL A 68 2.34 3.17 -11.97
N ASP A 69 2.83 2.39 -12.93
CA ASP A 69 2.14 1.18 -13.37
C ASP A 69 2.10 0.15 -12.23
N TYR A 70 0.90 -0.30 -11.88
CA TYR A 70 0.70 -1.30 -10.84
C TYR A 70 1.13 -2.71 -11.27
N VAL A 71 1.10 -3.02 -12.57
CA VAL A 71 1.35 -4.37 -13.08
C VAL A 71 2.73 -4.90 -12.66
N PRO A 72 3.84 -4.17 -12.84
CA PRO A 72 5.17 -4.62 -12.37
C PRO A 72 5.24 -4.82 -10.85
N VAL A 73 4.54 -3.98 -10.07
CA VAL A 73 4.48 -4.11 -8.61
C VAL A 73 3.78 -5.40 -8.23
N LYS A 74 2.66 -5.71 -8.88
CA LYS A 74 1.90 -6.94 -8.66
C LYS A 74 2.69 -8.18 -9.05
N GLU A 75 3.29 -8.22 -10.24
CA GLU A 75 4.12 -9.35 -10.69
C GLU A 75 5.26 -9.63 -9.71
N MET A 76 5.93 -8.59 -9.21
CA MET A 76 6.96 -8.73 -8.18
C MET A 76 6.39 -9.35 -6.89
N LEU A 77 5.24 -8.85 -6.40
CA LEU A 77 4.61 -9.39 -5.18
C LEU A 77 4.17 -10.85 -5.35
N GLU A 78 3.62 -11.22 -6.50
CA GLU A 78 3.25 -12.60 -6.83
C GLU A 78 4.45 -13.55 -6.81
N LEU A 79 5.60 -13.13 -7.35
CA LEU A 79 6.84 -13.93 -7.29
C LEU A 79 7.28 -14.23 -5.84
N TRP A 80 7.10 -13.28 -4.92
CA TRP A 80 7.43 -13.45 -3.51
C TRP A 80 6.37 -14.24 -2.74
N LEU A 81 5.11 -14.12 -3.13
CA LEU A 81 4.00 -14.94 -2.63
C LEU A 81 4.20 -16.41 -3.00
N GLU A 82 4.55 -16.72 -4.25
CA GLU A 82 4.84 -18.09 -4.71
C GLU A 82 6.02 -18.73 -3.97
N LYS A 83 7.00 -17.92 -3.56
CA LYS A 83 8.13 -18.34 -2.74
C LYS A 83 7.79 -18.47 -1.25
N ASN A 84 6.56 -18.15 -0.86
CA ASN A 84 6.09 -18.17 0.52
C ASN A 84 6.93 -17.28 1.45
N VAL A 85 7.41 -16.14 0.93
CA VAL A 85 8.24 -15.17 1.66
C VAL A 85 7.38 -14.10 2.32
N LEU A 86 6.35 -13.66 1.62
CA LEU A 86 5.40 -12.65 2.08
C LEU A 86 3.99 -13.00 1.61
N ASP A 87 3.02 -12.31 2.20
CA ASP A 87 1.66 -12.20 1.69
C ASP A 87 1.30 -10.72 1.54
N TYR A 88 0.35 -10.41 0.68
CA TYR A 88 -0.05 -9.03 0.42
C TYR A 88 -1.56 -8.89 0.27
N LYS A 89 -2.05 -7.70 0.62
CA LYS A 89 -3.45 -7.31 0.54
C LYS A 89 -3.58 -5.97 -0.18
N GLU A 90 -4.26 -5.99 -1.30
CA GLU A 90 -4.74 -4.80 -1.99
C GLU A 90 -5.82 -4.13 -1.11
N SER A 91 -5.46 -3.03 -0.42
CA SER A 91 -6.35 -2.39 0.57
C SER A 91 -7.15 -1.22 -0.03
N CYS A 92 -6.62 -0.59 -1.07
CA CYS A 92 -7.32 0.38 -1.92
C CYS A 92 -6.76 0.28 -3.33
N LEU A 93 -7.55 -0.19 -4.30
CA LEU A 93 -7.19 -0.26 -5.72
C LEU A 93 -7.86 0.91 -6.44
N ALA A 94 -7.06 1.89 -6.83
CA ALA A 94 -7.53 3.00 -7.67
C ALA A 94 -7.32 2.73 -9.18
N HIS A 95 -6.75 1.57 -9.55
CA HIS A 95 -6.50 1.17 -10.94
C HIS A 95 -7.61 0.24 -11.43
N GLU A 96 -8.31 0.62 -12.50
CA GLU A 96 -9.25 -0.26 -13.22
C GLU A 96 -8.45 -1.28 -14.05
N ASN A 97 -8.87 -2.56 -13.98
CA ASN A 97 -8.31 -3.68 -14.75
C ASN A 97 -8.35 -3.48 -16.27
#